data_AF-A0A5B0HB52-F1
#
_entry.id   AF-A0A5B0HB52-F1
#
_cell.length_a   1.000
_cell.length_b   1.000
_cell.length_c   1.000
_cell.angle_alpha   90.00
_cell.angle_beta   90.00
_cell.angle_gamma   90.00
#
_symmetry.space_group_name_H-M   'P 1'
#
loop_
_entity.id
_entity.type
_entity.pdbx_description
1 polymer ?
#
loop_
_entity_poly.entity_id
_entity_poly.type
_entity_poly.pdbx_seq_one_letter_code
_entity_poly.pdbx_strand_id
1 'polypeptide(L)'
;MSDEDMTFGGGGRPLATARDRQAEELRLLLRSNGFSEFGEQEAGFVVEDPGEGPLLLAHAGDHDDGEDLDLRYHEVLRMVGYLVEPDATGEGDGWQVWPASAG
;
A
#
# COMPACT_ATOMS: atom_id res chain seq x y z
N MET A 1 -14.91 16.17 22.93
CA MET A 1 -13.91 15.43 22.14
C MET A 1 -13.03 16.50 21.53
N SER A 2 -11.81 16.66 22.03
CA SER A 2 -10.92 17.74 21.60
C SER A 2 -10.21 17.37 20.30
N ASP A 3 -9.98 18.36 19.45
CA ASP A 3 -9.15 18.38 18.23
C ASP A 3 -7.63 18.16 18.50
N GLU A 4 -7.30 17.46 19.59
CA GLU A 4 -5.92 17.31 20.07
C GLU A 4 -5.29 16.05 19.42
N ASP A 5 -4.36 16.30 18.50
CA ASP A 5 -3.43 15.37 17.82
C ASP A 5 -3.98 14.48 16.69
N MET A 6 -4.79 15.02 15.78
CA MET A 6 -4.94 14.39 14.46
C MET A 6 -3.68 14.63 13.62
N THR A 7 -2.74 13.69 13.65
CA THR A 7 -1.62 13.66 12.71
C THR A 7 -2.11 13.19 11.34
N PHE A 8 -1.61 13.79 10.26
CA PHE A 8 -1.98 13.44 8.88
C PHE A 8 -0.75 13.00 8.08
N GLY A 9 -0.94 12.02 7.19
CA GLY A 9 0.05 11.53 6.24
C GLY A 9 -0.04 12.24 4.89
N GLY A 10 0.61 11.69 3.87
CA GLY A 10 0.51 12.18 2.50
C GLY A 10 -0.95 12.25 2.03
N GLY A 11 -1.30 13.32 1.30
CA GLY A 11 -2.66 13.55 0.80
C GLY A 11 -3.69 13.91 1.88
N GLY A 12 -3.27 14.26 3.10
CA GLY A 12 -4.17 14.66 4.18
C GLY A 12 -4.94 13.49 4.81
N ARG A 13 -4.47 12.25 4.62
CA ARG A 13 -5.08 11.06 5.23
C ARG A 13 -4.80 11.03 6.73
N PRO A 14 -5.78 10.70 7.59
CA PRO A 14 -5.55 10.64 9.02
C PRO A 14 -4.53 9.54 9.35
N LEU A 15 -3.73 9.76 10.39
CA LEU A 15 -2.82 8.79 11.00
C LEU A 15 -3.27 8.44 12.43
N ALA A 16 -4.58 8.42 12.64
CA ALA A 16 -5.20 8.31 13.95
C ALA A 16 -5.03 6.90 14.53
N THR A 17 -5.11 5.88 13.68
CA THR A 17 -4.99 4.48 14.07
C THR A 17 -3.62 3.90 13.75
N ALA A 18 -3.25 2.79 14.40
CA ALA A 18 -2.05 2.05 14.04
C ALA A 18 -2.09 1.57 12.59
N ARG A 19 -3.29 1.29 12.08
CA ARG A 19 -3.55 0.82 10.73
C ARG A 19 -3.35 1.92 9.69
N ASP A 20 -3.83 3.12 9.99
CA ASP A 20 -3.56 4.30 9.16
C ASP A 20 -2.05 4.55 9.01
N ARG A 21 -1.31 4.41 10.11
CA ARG A 21 0.16 4.54 10.11
C ARG A 21 0.82 3.45 9.29
N GLN A 22 0.39 2.20 9.43
CA GLN A 22 0.90 1.08 8.62
C GLN A 22 0.65 1.30 7.11
N ALA A 23 -0.54 1.80 6.75
CA ALA A 23 -0.85 2.14 5.37
C ALA A 23 0.08 3.26 4.88
N GLU A 24 0.30 4.31 5.67
CA GLU A 24 1.21 5.39 5.27
C GLU A 24 2.68 4.96 5.21
N GLU A 25 3.14 4.09 6.11
CA GLU A 25 4.48 3.49 6.06
C GLU A 25 4.67 2.69 4.76
N LEU A 26 3.67 1.91 4.37
CA LEU A 26 3.68 1.19 3.09
C LEU A 26 3.75 2.15 1.89
N ARG A 27 2.95 3.24 1.90
CA ARG A 27 3.01 4.26 0.83
C ARG A 27 4.39 4.92 0.76
N LEU A 28 4.97 5.27 1.91
CA LEU A 28 6.30 5.87 1.99
C LEU A 28 7.39 4.92 1.48
N LEU A 29 7.31 3.64 1.85
CA LEU A 29 8.22 2.61 1.36
C LEU A 29 8.18 2.53 -0.16
N LEU A 30 6.99 2.44 -0.75
CA LEU A 30 6.83 2.34 -2.20
C LEU A 30 7.35 3.59 -2.92
N ARG A 31 6.99 4.79 -2.42
CA ARG A 31 7.52 6.06 -2.95
C ARG A 31 9.04 6.15 -2.88
N SER A 32 9.64 5.68 -1.78
CA SER A 32 11.10 5.69 -1.60
C SER A 32 11.84 4.73 -2.56
N ASN A 33 11.14 3.72 -3.09
CA ASN A 33 11.67 2.79 -4.09
C ASN A 33 11.30 3.19 -5.53
N GLY A 34 10.80 4.42 -5.72
CA GLY A 34 10.54 4.99 -7.04
C GLY A 34 9.20 4.58 -7.66
N PHE A 35 8.27 4.03 -6.88
CA PHE A 35 6.91 3.81 -7.35
C PHE A 35 6.05 5.06 -7.15
N SER A 36 5.24 5.40 -8.15
CA SER A 36 4.28 6.49 -8.06
C SER A 36 2.98 6.00 -7.44
N GLU A 37 2.43 6.80 -6.52
CA GLU A 37 1.07 6.57 -6.00
C GLU A 37 0.07 7.03 -7.07
N PHE A 38 -1.01 6.26 -7.23
CA PHE A 38 -2.07 6.60 -8.18
C PHE A 38 -2.67 7.98 -7.88
N GLY A 39 -2.87 8.78 -8.93
CA GLY A 39 -3.42 10.13 -8.83
C GLY A 39 -4.17 10.54 -10.09
N GLU A 40 -4.67 11.78 -10.12
CA GLU A 40 -5.57 12.27 -11.19
C GLU A 40 -4.98 12.21 -12.60
N GLN A 41 -3.66 12.14 -12.74
CA GLN A 41 -2.95 12.19 -14.04
C GLN A 41 -1.96 11.05 -14.26
N GLU A 42 -1.76 10.16 -13.29
CA GLU A 42 -0.71 9.13 -13.34
C GLU A 42 -1.24 7.78 -12.84
N ALA A 43 -0.96 6.73 -13.61
CA ALA A 43 -1.08 5.35 -13.15
C ALA A 43 -0.10 5.10 -11.99
N GLY A 44 -0.46 4.22 -11.06
CA GLY A 44 0.35 4.04 -9.86
C GLY A 44 -0.21 3.03 -8.90
N PHE A 45 0.44 2.89 -7.75
CA PHE A 45 -0.05 2.01 -6.70
C PHE A 45 -1.20 2.65 -5.92
N VAL A 46 -2.11 1.81 -5.42
CA VAL A 46 -3.14 2.16 -4.45
C VAL A 46 -2.96 1.27 -3.23
N VAL A 47 -2.96 1.88 -2.05
CA VAL A 47 -3.02 1.16 -0.78
C VAL A 47 -4.41 1.35 -0.20
N GLU A 48 -5.17 0.27 -0.13
CA GLU A 48 -6.51 0.24 0.44
C GLU A 48 -6.52 -0.44 1.80
N ASP A 49 -7.39 0.08 2.66
CA ASP A 49 -7.70 -0.54 3.94
C ASP A 49 -9.15 -1.07 3.90
N PRO A 50 -9.36 -2.40 3.81
CA PRO A 50 -10.69 -3.00 3.84
C PRO A 50 -11.37 -2.97 5.23
N GLY A 51 -10.71 -2.41 6.26
CA GLY A 51 -11.20 -2.30 7.64
C GLY A 51 -10.90 -3.53 8.50
N GLU A 52 -10.97 -4.74 7.93
CA GLU A 52 -10.58 -6.00 8.58
C GLU A 52 -9.60 -6.78 7.69
N GLY A 53 -8.64 -7.49 8.30
CA GLY A 53 -7.68 -8.32 7.57
C GLY A 53 -6.42 -7.58 7.08
N PRO A 54 -5.72 -8.07 6.04
CA PRO A 54 -4.53 -7.42 5.48
C PRO A 54 -4.83 -6.04 4.88
N LEU A 55 -3.78 -5.26 4.61
CA LEU A 55 -3.89 -4.14 3.68
C LEU A 55 -3.89 -4.68 2.25
N LEU A 56 -4.50 -3.95 1.33
CA LEU A 56 -4.50 -4.30 -0.08
C LEU A 56 -3.59 -3.33 -0.84
N LEU A 57 -2.69 -3.87 -1.65
CA LEU A 57 -1.86 -3.13 -2.59
C LEU A 57 -2.30 -3.51 -4.01
N ALA A 58 -2.80 -2.55 -4.76
CA ALA A 58 -3.18 -2.74 -6.15
C ALA A 58 -2.42 -1.77 -7.06
N HIS A 59 -2.32 -2.10 -8.34
CA HIS A 59 -1.95 -1.13 -9.36
C HIS A 59 -3.20 -0.59 -10.04
N ALA A 60 -3.32 0.73 -10.14
CA ALA A 60 -4.40 1.40 -10.84
C ALA A 60 -3.87 2.13 -12.08
N GLY A 61 -4.43 1.82 -13.24
CA GLY A 61 -4.07 2.37 -14.55
C GLY A 61 -3.65 1.28 -15.55
N ASP A 62 -3.61 1.64 -16.83
CA ASP A 62 -3.09 0.76 -17.87
C ASP A 62 -1.56 0.69 -17.78
N HIS A 63 -1.00 -0.51 -17.63
CA HIS A 63 0.43 -0.75 -17.69
C HIS A 63 0.74 -1.72 -18.82
N ASP A 64 1.63 -1.33 -19.74
CA ASP A 64 2.14 -2.23 -20.78
C ASP A 64 3.05 -3.34 -20.21
N ASP A 65 3.56 -3.19 -18.97
CA ASP A 65 4.56 -4.06 -18.33
C ASP A 65 4.06 -4.75 -17.03
N GLY A 66 2.76 -5.05 -16.91
CA GLY A 66 2.11 -5.48 -15.66
C GLY A 66 2.83 -6.57 -14.85
N GLU A 67 3.34 -7.63 -15.52
CA GLU A 67 4.05 -8.73 -14.86
C GLU A 67 5.38 -8.30 -14.21
N ASP A 68 6.11 -7.34 -14.81
CA ASP A 68 7.37 -6.84 -14.26
C ASP A 68 7.14 -5.93 -13.06
N LEU A 69 6.04 -5.17 -13.05
CA LEU A 69 5.71 -4.25 -11.96
C LEU A 69 5.30 -5.00 -10.69
N ASP A 70 4.50 -6.06 -10.83
CA ASP A 70 4.09 -6.91 -9.72
C ASP A 70 5.26 -7.61 -9.02
N LEU A 71 6.19 -8.14 -9.82
CA LEU A 71 7.42 -8.73 -9.29
C LEU A 71 8.22 -7.70 -8.49
N ARG A 72 8.31 -6.46 -8.96
CA ARG A 72 9.03 -5.38 -8.28
C ARG A 72 8.37 -4.96 -6.96
N TYR A 73 7.04 -4.90 -6.89
CA TYR A 73 6.35 -4.67 -5.62
C TYR A 73 6.66 -5.79 -4.62
N HIS A 74 6.54 -7.03 -5.07
CA HIS A 74 6.77 -8.20 -4.24
C HIS A 74 8.22 -8.26 -3.72
N GLU A 75 9.22 -7.95 -4.55
CA GLU A 75 10.62 -7.87 -4.14
C GLU A 75 10.86 -6.81 -3.06
N VAL A 76 10.36 -5.58 -3.26
CA VAL A 76 10.54 -4.48 -2.30
C VAL A 76 9.91 -4.82 -0.95
N LEU A 77 8.71 -5.38 -0.96
CA LEU A 77 8.00 -5.75 0.25
C LEU A 77 8.69 -6.91 0.99
N ARG A 78 9.16 -7.93 0.27
CA ARG A 78 9.91 -9.03 0.91
C ARG A 78 11.24 -8.58 1.50
N MET A 79 11.95 -7.65 0.86
CA MET A 79 13.22 -7.13 1.38
C MET A 79 13.08 -6.47 2.76
N VAL A 80 11.93 -5.86 3.04
CA VAL A 80 11.63 -5.25 4.34
C VAL A 80 10.84 -6.17 5.28
N GLY A 81 10.63 -7.43 4.89
CA GLY A 81 10.02 -8.47 5.73
C GLY A 81 8.49 -8.48 5.74
N TYR A 82 7.82 -7.78 4.82
CA TYR A 82 6.37 -7.90 4.66
C TYR A 82 6.03 -9.29 4.13
N LEU A 83 4.92 -9.85 4.63
CA LEU A 83 4.29 -10.99 4.00
C LEU A 83 3.40 -10.47 2.87
N VAL A 84 3.50 -11.10 1.71
CA VAL A 84 2.77 -10.73 0.50
C VAL A 84 2.15 -11.98 -0.08
N GLU A 85 0.85 -11.96 -0.28
CA GLU A 85 0.09 -13.04 -0.92
C GLU A 85 -0.80 -12.46 -2.03
N PRO A 86 -1.04 -13.20 -3.13
CA PRO A 86 -1.93 -12.75 -4.18
C PRO A 86 -3.35 -12.58 -3.61
N ASP A 87 -4.05 -11.51 -3.97
CA ASP A 87 -5.43 -11.34 -3.54
C ASP A 87 -6.34 -12.35 -4.22
N ALA A 88 -6.99 -13.20 -3.42
CA ALA A 88 -7.75 -14.35 -3.90
C ALA A 88 -9.14 -13.98 -4.46
N THR A 89 -9.52 -12.69 -4.46
CA THR A 89 -10.87 -12.26 -4.87
C THR A 89 -11.12 -12.27 -6.37
N GLY A 90 -10.09 -12.53 -7.20
CA GLY A 90 -10.24 -13.00 -8.58
C GLY A 90 -10.74 -11.97 -9.61
N GLU A 91 -11.01 -10.74 -9.19
CA GLU A 91 -11.45 -9.65 -10.10
C GLU A 91 -10.47 -8.46 -10.16
N GLY A 92 -9.29 -8.55 -9.51
CA GLY A 92 -8.28 -7.49 -9.58
C GLY A 92 -6.84 -7.97 -9.37
N ASP A 93 -5.90 -7.34 -10.07
CA ASP A 93 -4.45 -7.50 -9.96
C ASP A 93 -3.94 -6.82 -8.68
N GLY A 94 -4.17 -7.47 -7.53
CA GLY A 94 -3.85 -6.93 -6.21
C GLY A 94 -3.17 -7.93 -5.28
N TRP A 95 -2.51 -7.39 -4.26
CA TRP A 95 -1.75 -8.13 -3.26
C TRP A 95 -2.27 -7.85 -1.86
N GLN A 96 -2.46 -8.92 -1.09
CA GLN A 96 -2.64 -8.83 0.35
C GLN A 96 -1.28 -8.66 1.01
N VAL A 97 -1.14 -7.62 1.82
CA VAL A 97 0.13 -7.28 2.46
C VAL A 97 -0.03 -7.15 3.97
N TRP A 98 0.83 -7.87 4.69
CA TRP A 98 0.95 -7.78 6.15
C TRP A 98 2.29 -7.17 6.51
N PRO A 99 2.33 -6.23 7.48
CA PRO A 99 3.59 -5.75 7.99
C PRO A 99 4.40 -6.91 8.58
N ALA A 100 5.72 -6.79 8.52
CA ALA A 100 6.60 -7.68 9.26
C ALA A 100 6.09 -7.75 10.72
N SER A 101 5.69 -8.94 11.17
CA SER A 101 5.27 -9.09 12.57
C SER A 101 6.46 -8.65 13.42
N ALA A 102 6.28 -7.59 14.21
CA ALA A 102 7.26 -7.24 15.23
C ALA A 102 7.35 -8.45 16.18
N GLY A 103 8.45 -9.20 16.07
CA GLY A 103 8.78 -10.28 16.99
C GLY A 103 8.98 -9.78 18.41
#